data_AF-A0AA86PX60-F1
#
_entry.id   AF-A0AA86PX60-F1
#
_cell.length_a   1.000
_cell.length_b   1.000
_cell.length_c   1.000
_cell.angle_alpha   90.00
_cell.angle_beta   90.00
_cell.angle_gamma   90.00
#
_symmetry.space_group_name_H-M   'P 1'
#
loop_
_entity.id
_entity.type
_entity.pdbx_description
1 polymer ?
#
loop_
_entity_poly.entity_id
_entity_poly.type
_entity_poly.pdbx_seq_one_letter_code
_entity_poly.pdbx_strand_id
1 'polypeptide(L)'
;MNEQIIHLLQENKIVKINSASDLMSLLQCNFPEQQLNIYAHLLDFSNIIGIQNLNLGQSDFLFDQSISSQINSINFISNYINVTVLDLSCNCIADVSPLQPLKRLKNLNLYSNNIKDATPLQVLTGLTVLNLSFNKIQDIHFIQFLTNLLKLDLNQNLILSIRPLKNLKKLVVLQVRNNYIFDMKILKLKQQQLVGSGKQLQVFKMMESIFLIDQNMQTILKRTKNIVQNIQTLKNKVTEQINQSIHKFCKQNQ
;
A
#
# COMPACT_ATOMS: atom_id res chain seq x y z
N MET A 1 19.36 -35.25 -26.49
CA MET A 1 18.34 -35.28 -25.43
C MET A 1 19.00 -35.89 -24.21
N ASN A 2 19.25 -35.13 -23.14
CA ASN A 2 19.97 -35.67 -21.99
C ASN A 2 18.95 -36.36 -21.08
N GLU A 3 18.85 -37.68 -21.15
CA GLU A 3 17.89 -38.49 -20.35
C GLU A 3 17.96 -38.18 -18.85
N GLN A 4 19.12 -37.73 -18.38
CA GLN A 4 19.34 -37.21 -17.02
C GLN A 4 18.42 -36.03 -16.66
N ILE A 5 18.13 -35.11 -17.59
CA ILE A 5 17.27 -33.93 -17.32
C ILE A 5 15.81 -34.35 -17.12
N ILE A 6 15.33 -35.31 -17.93
CA ILE A 6 13.97 -35.86 -17.81
C ILE A 6 13.81 -36.61 -16.47
N HIS A 7 14.82 -37.40 -16.09
CA HIS A 7 14.82 -38.15 -14.84
C HIS A 7 14.89 -37.23 -13.60
N LEU A 8 15.69 -36.15 -13.65
CA LEU A 8 15.79 -35.18 -12.54
C LEU A 8 14.51 -34.36 -12.33
N LEU A 9 13.77 -34.08 -13.41
CA LEU A 9 12.47 -33.39 -13.38
C LEU A 9 11.35 -34.28 -12.82
N GLN A 10 11.37 -35.58 -13.12
CA GLN A 10 10.41 -36.54 -12.56
C GLN A 10 10.62 -36.79 -11.05
N GLU A 11 11.82 -36.55 -10.54
CA GLU A 11 12.18 -36.76 -9.12
C GLU A 11 12.06 -35.54 -8.20
N ASN A 12 11.48 -34.40 -8.65
CA ASN A 12 11.44 -33.15 -7.88
C ASN A 12 12.84 -32.64 -7.44
N LYS A 13 13.89 -32.88 -8.23
CA LYS A 13 15.22 -32.30 -7.98
C LYS A 13 15.43 -31.08 -8.86
N ILE A 14 15.85 -29.98 -8.21
CA ILE A 14 16.04 -28.64 -8.79
C ILE A 14 16.83 -28.73 -10.10
N VAL A 15 16.27 -28.25 -11.21
CA VAL A 15 16.98 -28.14 -12.50
C VAL A 15 17.66 -26.78 -12.59
N LYS A 16 19.00 -26.81 -12.59
CA LYS A 16 19.82 -25.63 -12.85
C LYS A 16 19.86 -25.40 -14.37
N ILE A 17 19.19 -24.34 -14.83
CA ILE A 17 19.20 -23.93 -16.25
C ILE A 17 20.40 -23.01 -16.45
N ASN A 18 21.37 -23.42 -17.29
CA ASN A 18 22.65 -22.72 -17.44
C ASN A 18 22.73 -21.89 -18.74
N SER A 19 21.76 -22.02 -19.65
CA SER A 19 21.73 -21.26 -20.91
C SER A 19 20.30 -21.09 -21.46
N ALA A 20 20.11 -20.12 -22.35
CA ALA A 20 18.86 -19.94 -23.09
C ALA A 20 18.51 -21.16 -23.97
N SER A 21 19.50 -21.95 -24.41
CA SER A 21 19.26 -23.17 -25.20
C SER A 21 18.70 -24.32 -24.35
N ASP A 22 19.10 -24.39 -23.07
CA ASP A 22 18.60 -25.39 -22.12
C ASP A 22 17.12 -25.17 -21.82
N LEU A 23 16.69 -23.91 -21.76
CA LEU A 23 15.29 -23.55 -21.57
C LEU A 23 14.44 -23.74 -22.83
N MET A 24 14.98 -23.45 -24.03
CA MET A 24 14.29 -23.73 -25.29
C MET A 24 14.06 -25.24 -25.49
N SER A 25 14.99 -26.08 -25.02
CA SER A 25 14.83 -27.53 -25.00
C SER A 25 13.75 -28.01 -24.02
N LEU A 26 13.56 -27.29 -22.90
CA LEU A 26 12.47 -27.53 -21.95
C LEU A 26 11.10 -27.09 -22.50
N LEU A 27 11.02 -25.98 -23.22
CA LEU A 27 9.76 -25.48 -23.80
C LEU A 27 9.24 -26.31 -24.98
N GLN A 28 10.09 -27.12 -25.62
CA GLN A 28 9.69 -28.11 -26.64
C GLN A 28 9.09 -29.38 -26.01
N CYS A 29 9.26 -29.58 -24.70
CA CYS A 29 8.57 -30.65 -23.99
C CYS A 29 7.13 -30.19 -23.75
N ASN A 30 6.17 -30.93 -24.29
CA ASN A 30 4.75 -30.64 -24.19
C ASN A 30 4.28 -30.83 -22.73
N PHE A 31 4.43 -29.80 -21.90
CA PHE A 31 3.99 -29.81 -20.50
C PHE A 31 2.53 -29.36 -20.43
N PRO A 32 1.59 -30.23 -20.04
CA PRO A 32 0.20 -29.82 -19.83
C PRO A 32 0.13 -28.97 -18.55
N GLU A 33 -0.21 -27.69 -18.70
CA GLU A 33 -0.65 -26.77 -17.63
C GLU A 33 0.17 -26.74 -16.32
N GLN A 34 1.50 -26.78 -16.37
CA GLN A 34 2.31 -26.76 -15.14
C GLN A 34 3.22 -25.53 -15.06
N GLN A 35 3.09 -24.82 -13.93
CA GLN A 35 3.86 -23.64 -13.54
C GLN A 35 5.37 -23.93 -13.62
N LEU A 36 6.05 -23.34 -14.59
CA LEU A 36 7.51 -23.41 -14.68
C LEU A 36 8.10 -22.47 -13.60
N ASN A 37 8.57 -23.04 -12.48
CA ASN A 37 9.37 -22.32 -11.49
C ASN A 37 10.79 -22.15 -12.01
N ILE A 38 11.03 -21.10 -12.82
CA ILE A 38 12.35 -20.80 -13.36
C ILE A 38 13.12 -19.94 -12.35
N TYR A 39 13.98 -20.57 -11.55
CA TYR A 39 14.95 -19.86 -10.71
C TYR A 39 16.04 -19.27 -11.59
N ALA A 40 15.98 -17.98 -11.87
CA ALA A 40 16.98 -17.40 -12.75
C ALA A 40 17.32 -15.95 -12.43
N HIS A 41 18.54 -15.81 -11.95
CA HIS A 41 19.22 -14.54 -11.76
C HIS A 41 20.38 -14.37 -12.78
N LEU A 42 20.56 -15.27 -13.74
CA LEU A 42 21.72 -15.26 -14.65
C LEU A 42 21.38 -15.45 -16.14
N LEU A 43 20.11 -15.46 -16.51
CA LEU A 43 19.68 -15.71 -17.89
C LEU A 43 18.92 -14.52 -18.46
N ASP A 44 19.37 -14.04 -19.61
CA ASP A 44 18.64 -13.07 -20.42
C ASP A 44 17.39 -13.76 -21.01
N PHE A 45 16.23 -13.40 -20.47
CA PHE A 45 14.93 -13.93 -20.85
C PHE A 45 14.17 -13.04 -21.83
N SER A 46 14.80 -11.97 -22.33
CA SER A 46 14.17 -11.00 -23.23
C SER A 46 13.53 -11.61 -24.48
N ASN A 47 13.97 -12.81 -24.88
CA ASN A 47 13.48 -13.52 -26.06
C ASN A 47 12.32 -14.51 -25.81
N ILE A 48 11.81 -14.65 -24.58
CA ILE A 48 10.76 -15.63 -24.27
C ILE A 48 9.38 -14.97 -24.31
N ILE A 49 8.68 -15.17 -25.42
CA ILE A 49 7.31 -14.72 -25.63
C ILE A 49 6.35 -15.78 -25.08
N GLY A 50 5.37 -15.39 -24.26
CA GLY A 50 4.26 -16.26 -23.85
C GLY A 50 4.26 -16.75 -22.39
N ILE A 51 5.23 -16.34 -21.57
CA ILE A 51 5.22 -16.65 -20.12
C ILE A 51 4.05 -15.93 -19.45
N GLN A 52 3.11 -16.70 -18.89
CA GLN A 52 1.98 -16.17 -18.12
C GLN A 52 2.20 -16.22 -16.60
N ASN A 53 3.11 -17.09 -16.14
CA ASN A 53 3.46 -17.28 -14.74
C ASN A 53 4.98 -17.18 -14.60
N LEU A 54 5.46 -16.24 -13.80
CA LEU A 54 6.88 -16.02 -13.56
C LEU A 54 7.14 -16.02 -12.05
N ASN A 55 8.01 -16.91 -11.58
CA ASN A 55 8.41 -16.99 -10.18
C ASN A 55 9.90 -16.70 -10.04
N LEU A 56 10.21 -15.55 -9.44
CA LEU A 56 11.55 -15.07 -9.12
C LEU A 56 11.68 -14.82 -7.60
N GLY A 57 10.79 -15.43 -6.81
CA GLY A 57 10.83 -15.37 -5.35
C GLY A 57 11.96 -16.24 -4.78
N GLN A 58 12.61 -15.78 -3.71
CA GLN A 58 13.55 -16.63 -2.97
C GLN A 58 12.77 -17.54 -2.02
N SER A 59 13.01 -18.84 -2.06
CA SER A 59 12.42 -19.77 -1.09
C SER A 59 13.10 -19.62 0.27
N ASP A 60 12.33 -19.55 1.35
CA ASP A 60 12.80 -19.54 2.75
C ASP A 60 13.61 -20.81 3.16
N PHE A 61 13.86 -21.74 2.23
CA PHE A 61 14.36 -23.10 2.48
C PHE A 61 15.82 -23.39 2.10
N LEU A 62 16.63 -22.40 1.73
CA LEU A 62 18.03 -22.67 1.33
C LEU A 62 19.02 -22.35 2.45
N PHE A 63 19.47 -23.42 3.10
CA PHE A 63 20.63 -23.53 4.02
C PHE A 63 21.98 -23.14 3.40
N ASP A 64 22.00 -22.58 2.18
CA ASP A 64 23.24 -22.25 1.47
C ASP A 64 23.38 -20.74 1.33
N GLN A 65 24.11 -20.13 2.27
CA GLN A 65 24.46 -18.70 2.27
C GLN A 65 25.39 -18.30 1.11
N SER A 66 25.79 -19.23 0.23
CA SER A 66 26.77 -18.94 -0.83
C SER A 66 26.19 -18.53 -2.19
N ILE A 67 24.86 -18.57 -2.40
CA ILE A 67 24.23 -18.23 -3.71
C ILE A 67 23.05 -17.25 -3.62
N SER A 68 22.79 -16.60 -2.47
CA SER A 68 21.65 -15.67 -2.34
C SER A 68 21.94 -14.29 -2.96
N SER A 69 21.98 -14.17 -4.28
CA SER A 69 21.96 -12.86 -4.95
C SER A 69 20.53 -12.32 -4.93
N GLN A 70 20.16 -11.62 -3.87
CA GLN A 70 18.86 -10.95 -3.77
C GLN A 70 18.69 -9.98 -4.95
N ILE A 71 17.55 -10.05 -5.66
CA ILE A 71 17.26 -9.14 -6.77
C ILE A 71 16.99 -7.75 -6.20
N ASN A 72 17.71 -6.72 -6.66
CA ASN A 72 17.44 -5.33 -6.31
C ASN A 72 16.82 -4.52 -7.47
N SER A 73 17.01 -4.98 -8.71
CA SER A 73 16.54 -4.32 -9.93
C SER A 73 15.78 -5.30 -10.82
N ILE A 74 14.62 -4.88 -11.30
CA ILE A 74 13.68 -5.68 -12.10
C ILE A 74 13.36 -5.05 -13.46
N ASN A 75 14.23 -4.19 -13.99
CA ASN A 75 13.98 -3.46 -15.24
C ASN A 75 13.65 -4.39 -16.42
N PHE A 76 14.26 -5.58 -16.45
CA PHE A 76 14.03 -6.61 -17.46
C PHE A 76 12.57 -7.12 -17.48
N ILE A 77 11.81 -6.97 -16.38
CA ILE A 77 10.43 -7.46 -16.27
C ILE A 77 9.47 -6.71 -17.20
N SER A 78 9.79 -5.47 -17.55
CA SER A 78 8.97 -4.63 -18.42
C SER A 78 8.65 -5.27 -19.79
N ASN A 79 9.46 -6.24 -20.23
CA ASN A 79 9.27 -6.96 -21.49
C ASN A 79 8.23 -8.09 -21.43
N TYR A 80 7.87 -8.60 -20.24
CA TYR A 80 6.91 -9.72 -20.10
C TYR A 80 5.46 -9.25 -19.95
N ILE A 81 4.99 -8.47 -20.90
CA ILE A 81 3.64 -7.84 -20.86
C ILE A 81 2.47 -8.82 -20.76
N ASN A 82 2.72 -10.10 -21.04
CA ASN A 82 1.72 -11.18 -21.01
C ASN A 82 1.60 -11.90 -19.66
N VAL A 83 2.45 -11.57 -18.68
CA VAL A 83 2.42 -12.21 -17.35
C VAL A 83 1.13 -11.86 -16.62
N THR A 84 0.52 -12.88 -16.02
CA THR A 84 -0.72 -12.80 -15.24
C THR A 84 -0.47 -13.13 -13.76
N VAL A 85 0.53 -13.97 -13.46
CA VAL A 85 0.98 -14.29 -12.10
C VAL A 85 2.47 -14.01 -12.00
N LEU A 86 2.86 -13.17 -11.06
CA LEU A 86 4.25 -12.80 -10.83
C LEU A 86 4.60 -12.93 -9.35
N ASP A 87 5.61 -13.74 -9.05
CA ASP A 87 6.21 -13.83 -7.73
C ASP A 87 7.62 -13.22 -7.75
N LEU A 88 7.84 -12.26 -6.86
CA LEU A 88 9.09 -11.52 -6.64
C LEU A 88 9.43 -11.48 -5.14
N SER A 89 8.91 -12.41 -4.34
CA SER A 89 9.07 -12.38 -2.90
C SER A 89 10.50 -12.60 -2.41
N CYS A 90 10.81 -12.18 -1.19
CA CYS A 90 12.09 -12.41 -0.51
C CYS A 90 13.30 -11.87 -1.30
N ASN A 91 13.15 -10.69 -1.90
CA ASN A 91 14.19 -10.00 -2.65
C ASN A 91 14.55 -8.65 -1.98
N CYS A 92 15.38 -7.85 -2.64
CA CYS A 92 15.79 -6.52 -2.19
C CYS A 92 15.19 -5.39 -3.04
N ILE A 93 14.05 -5.64 -3.69
CA ILE A 93 13.42 -4.70 -4.62
C ILE A 93 12.91 -3.48 -3.85
N ALA A 94 13.28 -2.29 -4.31
CA ALA A 94 12.78 -1.02 -3.78
C ALA A 94 11.93 -0.26 -4.81
N ASP A 95 12.28 -0.37 -6.10
CA ASP A 95 11.55 0.24 -7.20
C ASP A 95 10.68 -0.78 -7.94
N VAL A 96 9.37 -0.51 -8.00
CA VAL A 96 8.37 -1.31 -8.69
C VAL A 96 7.84 -0.63 -9.96
N SER A 97 8.44 0.49 -10.38
CA SER A 97 8.13 1.16 -11.64
C SER A 97 8.21 0.25 -12.88
N PRO A 98 9.14 -0.74 -12.97
CA PRO A 98 9.20 -1.62 -14.13
C PRO A 98 7.98 -2.55 -14.29
N LEU A 99 7.12 -2.66 -13.27
CA LEU A 99 5.90 -3.45 -13.33
C LEU A 99 4.73 -2.72 -14.02
N GLN A 100 4.83 -1.41 -14.26
CA GLN A 100 3.75 -0.60 -14.85
C GLN A 100 3.22 -1.10 -16.19
N PRO A 101 4.04 -1.63 -17.12
CA PRO A 101 3.56 -2.22 -18.38
C PRO A 101 2.78 -3.52 -18.19
N LEU A 102 2.86 -4.12 -16.99
CA LEU A 102 2.31 -5.39 -16.50
C LEU A 102 0.78 -5.56 -16.56
N LYS A 103 0.05 -4.96 -17.52
CA LYS A 103 -1.41 -4.73 -17.42
C LYS A 103 -2.27 -5.99 -17.30
N ARG A 104 -1.73 -7.14 -17.70
CA ARG A 104 -2.43 -8.43 -17.62
C ARG A 104 -2.29 -9.11 -16.26
N LEU A 105 -1.48 -8.56 -15.34
CA LEU A 105 -1.30 -9.10 -13.99
C LEU A 105 -2.62 -9.21 -13.23
N LYS A 106 -2.82 -10.39 -12.65
CA LYS A 106 -3.93 -10.77 -11.77
C LYS A 106 -3.44 -11.09 -10.36
N ASN A 107 -2.27 -11.72 -10.25
CA ASN A 107 -1.67 -12.08 -8.96
C ASN A 107 -0.24 -11.56 -8.91
N LEU A 108 0.07 -10.80 -7.86
CA LEU A 108 1.41 -10.24 -7.64
C LEU A 108 1.85 -10.48 -6.21
N ASN A 109 2.98 -11.17 -6.04
CA ASN A 109 3.62 -11.38 -4.75
C ASN A 109 4.93 -10.59 -4.67
N LEU A 110 4.98 -9.63 -3.74
CA LEU A 110 6.12 -8.77 -3.44
C LEU A 110 6.49 -8.86 -1.95
N TYR A 111 6.10 -9.96 -1.29
CA TYR A 111 6.44 -10.24 0.11
C TYR A 111 7.93 -10.07 0.38
N SER A 112 8.29 -9.52 1.55
CA SER A 112 9.67 -9.42 2.02
C SER A 112 10.60 -8.75 1.01
N ASN A 113 10.35 -7.46 0.77
CA ASN A 113 11.16 -6.59 -0.09
C ASN A 113 11.47 -5.26 0.62
N ASN A 114 12.07 -4.30 -0.09
CA ASN A 114 12.45 -2.98 0.44
C ASN A 114 11.54 -1.84 -0.06
N ILE A 115 10.32 -2.14 -0.49
CA ILE A 115 9.42 -1.18 -1.13
C ILE A 115 8.94 -0.15 -0.13
N LYS A 116 9.11 1.13 -0.46
CA LYS A 116 8.57 2.28 0.29
C LYS A 116 7.43 2.96 -0.46
N ASP A 117 7.57 3.08 -1.78
CA ASP A 117 6.58 3.65 -2.67
C ASP A 117 6.07 2.59 -3.65
N ALA A 118 4.81 2.23 -3.49
CA ALA A 118 4.11 1.29 -4.37
C ALA A 118 3.12 2.00 -5.32
N THR A 119 3.18 3.35 -5.41
CA THR A 119 2.37 4.16 -6.33
C THR A 119 2.42 3.68 -7.79
N PRO A 120 3.57 3.21 -8.33
CA PRO A 120 3.60 2.70 -9.70
C PRO A 120 2.61 1.55 -9.94
N LEU A 121 2.21 0.79 -8.92
CA LEU A 121 1.25 -0.31 -9.06
C LEU A 121 -0.19 0.16 -9.32
N GLN A 122 -0.52 1.44 -9.14
CA GLN A 122 -1.89 1.97 -9.29
C GLN A 122 -2.53 1.67 -10.66
N VAL A 123 -1.69 1.51 -11.68
CA VAL A 123 -2.12 1.27 -13.06
C VAL A 123 -2.42 -0.20 -13.36
N LEU A 124 -2.20 -1.11 -12.41
CA LEU A 124 -2.44 -2.55 -12.52
C LEU A 124 -3.86 -2.90 -12.05
N THR A 125 -4.86 -2.22 -12.61
CA THR A 125 -6.28 -2.30 -12.19
C THR A 125 -6.90 -3.69 -12.38
N GLY A 126 -6.22 -4.59 -13.10
CA GLY A 126 -6.59 -5.98 -13.28
C GLY A 126 -6.27 -6.90 -12.10
N LEU A 127 -5.48 -6.45 -11.11
CA LEU A 127 -5.06 -7.24 -9.96
C LEU A 127 -6.26 -7.72 -9.13
N THR A 128 -6.19 -9.00 -8.73
CA THR A 128 -7.14 -9.68 -7.84
C THR A 128 -6.50 -10.16 -6.55
N VAL A 129 -5.20 -10.46 -6.58
CA VAL A 129 -4.40 -10.83 -5.41
C VAL A 129 -3.13 -10.00 -5.39
N LEU A 130 -2.87 -9.33 -4.26
CA LEU A 130 -1.66 -8.54 -4.04
C LEU A 130 -1.10 -8.81 -2.65
N ASN A 131 0.16 -9.24 -2.59
CA ASN A 131 0.91 -9.37 -1.35
C ASN A 131 2.06 -8.35 -1.33
N LEU A 132 2.01 -7.42 -0.39
CA LEU A 132 3.02 -6.39 -0.13
C LEU A 132 3.52 -6.47 1.32
N SER A 133 3.28 -7.59 2.00
CA SER A 133 3.69 -7.74 3.39
C SER A 133 5.21 -7.74 3.56
N PHE A 134 5.69 -7.37 4.74
CA PHE A 134 7.12 -7.22 5.05
C PHE A 134 7.83 -6.27 4.06
N ASN A 135 7.32 -5.05 4.00
CA ASN A 135 7.93 -3.95 3.25
C ASN A 135 8.02 -2.71 4.16
N LYS A 136 8.30 -1.54 3.58
CA LYS A 136 8.47 -0.26 4.30
C LYS A 136 7.43 0.78 3.86
N ILE A 137 6.25 0.33 3.42
CA ILE A 137 5.19 1.17 2.85
C ILE A 137 4.48 1.96 3.95
N GLN A 138 4.31 3.26 3.74
CA GLN A 138 3.54 4.15 4.63
C GLN A 138 2.24 4.61 3.98
N ASP A 139 2.33 5.00 2.71
CA ASP A 139 1.21 5.49 1.91
C ASP A 139 0.64 4.37 1.02
N ILE A 140 -0.67 4.14 1.11
CA ILE A 140 -1.42 3.18 0.31
C ILE A 140 -2.52 3.81 -0.54
N HIS A 141 -2.48 5.12 -0.81
CA HIS A 141 -3.49 5.80 -1.66
C HIS A 141 -3.63 5.16 -3.04
N PHE A 142 -2.54 4.62 -3.60
CA PHE A 142 -2.54 3.89 -4.88
C PHE A 142 -3.53 2.72 -4.94
N ILE A 143 -3.86 2.12 -3.79
CA ILE A 143 -4.75 0.97 -3.71
C ILE A 143 -6.19 1.33 -4.12
N GLN A 144 -6.59 2.60 -4.02
CA GLN A 144 -7.95 3.02 -4.39
C GLN A 144 -8.31 2.72 -5.86
N PHE A 145 -7.30 2.57 -6.72
CA PHE A 145 -7.45 2.26 -8.15
C PHE A 145 -7.58 0.75 -8.42
N LEU A 146 -7.16 -0.10 -7.47
CA LEU A 146 -7.13 -1.56 -7.60
C LEU A 146 -8.47 -2.21 -7.22
N THR A 147 -9.56 -1.71 -7.80
CA THR A 147 -10.95 -2.04 -7.42
C THR A 147 -11.35 -3.50 -7.66
N ASN A 148 -10.54 -4.28 -8.37
CA ASN A 148 -10.72 -5.71 -8.59
C ASN A 148 -10.07 -6.62 -7.54
N LEU A 149 -9.36 -6.05 -6.55
CA LEU A 149 -8.73 -6.84 -5.49
C LEU A 149 -9.76 -7.66 -4.69
N LEU A 150 -9.46 -8.96 -4.57
CA LEU A 150 -10.16 -9.92 -3.73
C LEU A 150 -9.35 -10.23 -2.46
N LYS A 151 -8.03 -10.24 -2.57
CA LYS A 151 -7.10 -10.50 -1.46
C LYS A 151 -5.98 -9.47 -1.44
N LEU A 152 -5.75 -8.88 -0.28
CA LEU A 152 -4.70 -7.89 -0.05
C LEU A 152 -4.00 -8.16 1.28
N ASP A 153 -2.68 -8.37 1.20
CA ASP A 153 -1.82 -8.49 2.38
C ASP A 153 -0.85 -7.30 2.44
N LEU A 154 -0.93 -6.56 3.54
CA LEU A 154 -0.12 -5.40 3.90
C LEU A 154 0.52 -5.57 5.29
N ASN A 155 0.56 -6.78 5.85
CA ASN A 155 1.18 -7.04 7.15
C ASN A 155 2.62 -6.50 7.21
N GLN A 156 3.09 -6.11 8.40
CA GLN A 156 4.48 -5.70 8.61
C GLN A 156 4.92 -4.60 7.62
N ASN A 157 4.19 -3.50 7.65
CA ASN A 157 4.52 -2.26 6.95
C ASN A 157 4.46 -1.11 7.95
N LEU A 158 4.53 0.13 7.44
CA LEU A 158 4.56 1.35 8.25
C LEU A 158 3.27 2.17 8.07
N ILE A 159 2.15 1.53 7.75
CA ILE A 159 0.91 2.20 7.33
C ILE A 159 0.21 2.86 8.52
N LEU A 160 -0.23 4.11 8.33
CA LEU A 160 -0.93 4.89 9.36
C LEU A 160 -2.45 4.91 9.21
N SER A 161 -2.97 4.66 8.01
CA SER A 161 -4.39 4.80 7.70
C SER A 161 -4.81 3.84 6.59
N ILE A 162 -5.99 3.25 6.77
CA ILE A 162 -6.63 2.38 5.77
C ILE A 162 -7.78 3.06 5.03
N ARG A 163 -7.94 4.39 5.16
CA ARG A 163 -8.96 5.15 4.43
C ARG A 163 -8.99 4.90 2.92
N PRO A 164 -7.84 4.72 2.22
CA PRO A 164 -7.84 4.43 0.79
C PRO A 164 -8.56 3.14 0.37
N LEU A 165 -8.79 2.20 1.30
CA LEU A 165 -9.49 0.95 1.01
C LEU A 165 -11.01 1.11 0.84
N LYS A 166 -11.58 2.29 1.13
CA LYS A 166 -13.03 2.54 1.16
C LYS A 166 -13.79 2.06 -0.09
N ASN A 167 -13.14 2.08 -1.26
CA ASN A 167 -13.77 1.76 -2.54
C ASN A 167 -13.52 0.33 -3.04
N LEU A 168 -12.75 -0.49 -2.30
CA LEU A 168 -12.46 -1.89 -2.66
C LEU A 168 -13.63 -2.82 -2.30
N LYS A 169 -14.78 -2.65 -2.97
CA LYS A 169 -16.01 -3.39 -2.66
C LYS A 169 -15.92 -4.91 -2.86
N LYS A 170 -14.95 -5.39 -3.64
CA LYS A 170 -14.73 -6.82 -3.93
C LYS A 170 -13.76 -7.49 -2.95
N LEU A 171 -13.14 -6.74 -2.04
CA LEU A 171 -12.11 -7.28 -1.15
C LEU A 171 -12.74 -8.23 -0.12
N VAL A 172 -12.29 -9.49 -0.16
CA VAL A 172 -12.75 -10.56 0.74
C VAL A 172 -11.75 -10.80 1.86
N VAL A 173 -10.45 -10.69 1.57
CA VAL A 173 -9.37 -10.91 2.54
C VAL A 173 -8.49 -9.68 2.65
N LEU A 174 -8.40 -9.12 3.85
CA LEU A 174 -7.51 -8.01 4.19
C LEU A 174 -6.64 -8.38 5.39
N GLN A 175 -5.33 -8.24 5.24
CA GLN A 175 -4.37 -8.41 6.32
C GLN A 175 -3.52 -7.15 6.49
N VAL A 176 -3.51 -6.59 7.70
CA VAL A 176 -2.85 -5.31 8.03
C VAL A 176 -2.14 -5.35 9.39
N ARG A 177 -1.85 -6.54 9.92
CA ARG A 177 -1.19 -6.72 11.21
C ARG A 177 0.18 -6.06 11.22
N ASN A 178 0.66 -5.67 12.40
CA ASN A 178 1.98 -5.07 12.58
C ASN A 178 2.22 -3.85 11.66
N ASN A 179 1.20 -2.99 11.58
CA ASN A 179 1.30 -1.63 11.05
C ASN A 179 1.07 -0.61 12.18
N TYR A 180 1.09 0.68 11.85
CA TYR A 180 0.81 1.78 12.78
C TYR A 180 -0.57 2.39 12.51
N ILE A 181 -1.56 1.57 12.16
CA ILE A 181 -2.87 2.08 11.75
C ILE A 181 -3.56 2.74 12.94
N PHE A 182 -3.75 4.05 12.86
CA PHE A 182 -4.47 4.86 13.83
C PHE A 182 -5.84 5.21 13.25
N ASP A 183 -6.86 4.39 13.54
CA ASP A 183 -8.21 4.71 13.12
C ASP A 183 -8.85 5.74 14.08
N MET A 184 -8.88 7.00 13.65
CA MET A 184 -9.56 8.10 14.36
C MET A 184 -11.07 7.85 14.57
N LYS A 185 -11.72 6.89 13.88
CA LYS A 185 -13.09 6.48 14.21
C LYS A 185 -13.16 5.67 15.50
N ILE A 186 -12.10 4.95 15.89
CA ILE A 186 -12.06 4.18 17.14
C ILE A 186 -12.06 5.11 18.38
N LEU A 187 -11.48 6.32 18.28
CA LEU A 187 -11.54 7.33 19.35
C LEU A 187 -12.95 7.86 19.63
N LYS A 188 -13.91 7.69 18.71
CA LYS A 188 -15.32 7.99 18.97
C LYS A 188 -16.08 6.84 19.63
N LEU A 189 -15.54 5.62 19.63
CA LEU A 189 -16.30 4.41 19.96
C LEU A 189 -15.91 3.70 21.26
N LYS A 190 -14.81 4.04 21.93
CA LYS A 190 -14.47 3.35 23.19
C LYS A 190 -13.85 4.27 24.26
N GLN A 191 -14.73 4.81 25.10
CA GLN A 191 -14.40 5.16 26.51
C GLN A 191 -14.26 3.92 27.40
N GLN A 192 -14.41 2.70 26.87
CA GLN A 192 -14.30 1.48 27.66
C GLN A 192 -13.49 0.43 26.90
N GLN A 193 -12.36 0.05 27.51
CA GLN A 193 -11.54 -1.14 27.24
C GLN A 193 -10.78 -1.18 25.90
N LEU A 194 -9.52 -0.76 25.95
CA LEU A 194 -8.46 -1.27 25.06
C LEU A 194 -7.22 -1.59 25.91
N VAL A 195 -6.90 -2.88 26.00
CA VAL A 195 -5.63 -3.41 26.54
C VAL A 195 -4.69 -3.60 25.36
N GLY A 196 -3.55 -2.92 25.38
CA GLY A 196 -2.49 -3.00 24.37
C GLY A 196 -1.13 -2.77 25.02
N SER A 197 -0.07 -3.30 24.40
CA SER A 197 1.30 -3.32 24.94
C SER A 197 1.84 -1.91 25.29
N GLY A 198 2.80 -1.84 26.22
CA GLY A 198 3.19 -0.61 26.92
C GLY A 198 3.56 0.61 26.06
N LYS A 199 4.10 0.42 24.84
CA LYS A 199 4.38 1.54 23.91
C LYS A 199 3.12 2.08 23.25
N GLN A 200 2.16 1.21 22.94
CA GLN A 200 0.90 1.58 22.31
C GLN A 200 -0.02 2.33 23.29
N LEU A 201 0.03 1.98 24.58
CA LEU A 201 -0.70 2.68 25.65
C LEU A 201 -0.16 4.09 25.94
N GLN A 202 1.16 4.30 25.85
CA GLN A 202 1.75 5.64 26.01
C GLN A 202 1.37 6.57 24.86
N VAL A 203 1.42 6.07 23.63
CA VAL A 203 0.94 6.80 22.45
C VAL A 203 -0.56 7.12 22.58
N PHE A 204 -1.36 6.18 23.10
CA PHE A 204 -2.78 6.40 23.36
C PHE A 204 -3.05 7.54 24.37
N LYS A 205 -2.37 7.55 25.53
CA LYS A 205 -2.50 8.62 26.54
C LYS A 205 -2.05 9.98 26.01
N MET A 206 -0.99 10.00 25.21
CA MET A 206 -0.53 11.23 24.55
C MET A 206 -1.57 11.73 23.54
N MET A 207 -2.21 10.82 22.80
CA MET A 207 -3.27 11.15 21.84
C MET A 207 -4.58 11.62 22.49
N GLU A 208 -5.00 11.04 23.62
CA GLU A 208 -6.14 11.56 24.40
C GLU A 208 -5.91 13.02 24.82
N SER A 209 -4.68 13.33 25.24
CA SER A 209 -4.29 14.68 25.64
C SER A 209 -4.37 15.66 24.47
N ILE A 210 -3.84 15.29 23.30
CA ILE A 210 -3.89 16.10 22.08
C ILE A 210 -5.33 16.31 21.60
N PHE A 211 -6.17 15.27 21.65
CA PHE A 211 -7.57 15.36 21.26
C PHE A 211 -8.36 16.30 22.18
N LEU A 212 -8.12 16.22 23.50
CA LEU A 212 -8.76 17.11 24.47
C LEU A 212 -8.33 18.57 24.26
N ILE A 213 -7.05 18.80 23.92
CA ILE A 213 -6.54 20.13 23.56
C ILE A 213 -7.25 20.67 22.32
N ASP A 214 -7.43 19.87 21.27
CA ASP A 214 -8.12 20.30 20.05
C ASP A 214 -9.59 20.68 20.32
N GLN A 215 -10.33 19.87 21.10
CA GLN A 215 -11.71 20.18 21.49
C GLN A 215 -11.81 21.48 22.30
N ASN A 216 -10.89 21.71 23.23
CA ASN A 216 -10.81 22.95 23.99
C ASN A 216 -10.51 24.14 23.07
N MET A 217 -9.58 23.99 22.12
CA MET A 217 -9.25 25.02 21.13
C MET A 217 -10.44 25.38 20.24
N GLN A 218 -11.19 24.39 19.74
CA GLN A 218 -12.41 24.61 18.95
C GLN A 218 -13.49 25.36 19.77
N THR A 219 -13.63 25.01 21.05
CA THR A 219 -14.56 25.67 21.96
C THR A 219 -14.16 27.13 22.20
N ILE A 220 -12.87 27.39 22.41
CA ILE A 220 -12.32 28.74 22.55
C ILE A 220 -12.57 29.53 21.27
N LEU A 221 -12.25 28.99 20.09
CA LEU A 221 -12.49 29.64 18.80
C LEU A 221 -13.96 30.01 18.61
N LYS A 222 -14.90 29.14 18.99
CA LYS A 222 -16.34 29.42 18.93
C LYS A 222 -16.74 30.56 19.87
N ARG A 223 -16.25 30.55 21.11
CA ARG A 223 -16.50 31.64 22.07
C ARG A 223 -15.94 32.97 21.57
N THR A 224 -14.72 32.97 21.04
CA THR A 224 -14.10 34.17 20.47
C THR A 224 -14.90 34.72 19.30
N LYS A 225 -15.38 33.87 18.38
CA LYS A 225 -16.26 34.29 17.27
C LYS A 225 -17.55 34.94 17.78
N ASN A 226 -18.19 34.35 18.79
CA ASN A 226 -19.40 34.94 19.39
C ASN A 226 -19.11 36.29 20.06
N ILE A 227 -17.99 36.43 20.76
CA ILE A 227 -17.58 37.70 21.37
C ILE A 227 -17.39 38.77 20.30
N VAL A 228 -16.68 38.45 19.21
CA VAL A 228 -16.47 39.37 18.08
C VAL A 228 -17.81 39.82 17.49
N GLN A 229 -18.74 38.89 17.29
CA GLN A 229 -20.08 39.20 16.74
C GLN A 229 -20.91 40.09 17.70
N ASN A 230 -20.81 39.84 19.01
CA ASN A 230 -21.47 40.67 20.02
C ASN A 230 -20.92 42.08 20.05
N ILE A 231 -19.58 42.24 19.99
CA ILE A 231 -18.92 43.56 19.91
C ILE A 231 -19.38 44.31 18.66
N GLN A 232 -19.45 43.64 17.50
CA GLN A 232 -19.93 44.26 16.27
C GLN A 232 -21.39 44.72 16.38
N THR A 233 -22.24 43.90 17.00
CA THR A 233 -23.66 44.24 17.23
C THR A 233 -23.79 45.45 18.17
N LEU A 234 -23.01 45.50 19.24
CA LEU A 234 -22.99 46.61 20.19
C LEU A 234 -22.53 47.90 19.51
N LYS A 235 -21.46 47.83 18.71
CA LYS A 235 -20.95 48.96 17.92
C LYS A 235 -22.05 49.55 17.02
N ASN A 236 -22.78 48.71 16.30
CA ASN A 236 -23.87 49.15 15.43
C ASN A 236 -24.99 49.86 16.22
N LYS A 237 -25.41 49.29 17.36
CA LYS A 237 -26.43 49.90 18.23
C LYS A 237 -26.02 51.26 18.78
N VAL A 238 -24.76 51.40 19.22
CA VAL A 238 -24.23 52.68 19.70
C VAL A 238 -24.21 53.71 18.57
N THR A 239 -23.78 53.33 17.37
CA THR A 239 -23.80 54.21 16.20
C THR A 239 -25.24 54.67 15.86
N GLU A 240 -26.22 53.78 15.90
CA GLU A 240 -27.63 54.14 15.68
C GLU A 240 -28.15 55.12 16.74
N GLN A 241 -27.88 54.88 18.02
CA GLN A 241 -28.30 55.77 19.12
C GLN A 241 -27.68 57.17 19.00
N ILE A 242 -26.40 57.25 18.64
CA ILE A 242 -25.72 58.53 18.38
C ILE A 242 -26.42 59.26 17.24
N ASN A 243 -26.67 58.58 16.11
CA ASN A 243 -27.33 59.18 14.96
C ASN A 243 -28.75 59.67 15.27
N GLN A 244 -29.53 58.90 16.03
CA GLN A 244 -30.87 59.31 16.49
C GLN A 244 -30.81 60.55 17.39
N SER A 245 -29.82 60.62 18.29
CA SER A 245 -29.63 61.74 19.21
C SER A 245 -29.26 63.02 18.46
N ILE A 246 -28.33 62.91 17.50
CA ILE A 246 -27.95 64.02 16.61
C ILE A 246 -29.19 64.51 15.83
N HIS A 247 -29.94 63.60 15.22
CA HIS A 247 -31.15 63.95 14.47
C HIS A 247 -32.19 64.67 15.35
N LYS A 248 -32.39 64.20 16.59
CA LYS A 248 -33.33 64.83 17.54
C LYS A 248 -32.87 66.25 17.91
N PHE A 249 -31.58 66.43 18.18
CA PHE A 249 -30.99 67.75 18.46
C PHE A 249 -31.16 68.71 17.29
N CYS A 250 -30.90 68.27 16.05
CA CYS A 250 -31.09 69.11 14.86
C CYS A 250 -32.55 69.55 14.68
N LYS A 251 -33.53 68.67 14.96
CA LYS A 251 -34.97 68.99 14.88
C LYS A 251 -35.45 69.98 15.93
N GLN A 252 -34.82 70.03 17.10
CA GLN A 252 -35.22 70.93 18.20
C GLN A 252 -34.67 72.35 18.06
N ASN A 253 -33.68 72.55 17.18
CA ASN A 253 -33.02 73.84 16.95
C ASN A 253 -33.36 74.46 15.58
N GLN A 254 -34.48 74.03 14.97
CA GLN A 254 -35.11 74.63 13.80
C GLN A 254 -36.41 75.31 14.23
#